data_AF-A0A1J8QQQ0-F1
#
_entry.id   AF-A0A1J8QQQ0-F1
#
_cell.length_a   1.000
_cell.length_b   1.000
_cell.length_c   1.000
_cell.angle_alpha   90.00
_cell.angle_beta   90.00
_cell.angle_gamma   90.00
#
_symmetry.space_group_name_H-M   'P 1'
#
loop_
_entity.id
_entity.type
_entity.pdbx_description
1 polymer ?
#
loop_
_entity_poly.entity_id
_entity_poly.type
_entity_poly.pdbx_seq_one_letter_code
_entity_poly.pdbx_strand_id
1 'polypeptide(L)' 'MPRDHLVPKRYFTVMSNPPLFRDPWAKREAWRKHPVFSNRAMFSSMFPGFGIAVVAFTAYVVVDNFYSKVQPPAQQKH' A
#
# COMPACT_ATOMS: atom_id res chain seq x y z
N MET A 1 -41.60 -24.61 20.48
CA MET A 1 -41.32 -23.16 20.33
C MET A 1 -39.88 -22.89 20.79
N PRO A 2 -38.93 -22.59 19.90
CA PRO A 2 -37.57 -22.21 20.29
C PRO A 2 -37.52 -20.69 20.57
N ARG A 3 -36.87 -20.29 21.67
CA ARG A 3 -36.62 -18.87 21.99
C ARG A 3 -35.26 -18.47 21.43
N ASP A 4 -35.28 -17.63 20.42
CA ASP A 4 -34.09 -17.04 19.81
C ASP A 4 -33.44 -16.05 20.79
N HIS A 5 -32.32 -16.47 21.36
CA HIS A 5 -31.48 -15.62 22.20
C HIS A 5 -30.79 -14.59 21.30
N LEU A 6 -31.21 -13.33 21.40
CA LEU A 6 -30.59 -12.18 20.75
C LEU A 6 -29.16 -11.99 21.28
N VAL A 7 -28.18 -12.58 20.59
CA VAL A 7 -26.76 -12.34 20.87
C VAL A 7 -26.39 -10.96 20.31
N PRO A 8 -25.98 -9.99 21.14
CA PRO A 8 -25.54 -8.71 20.63
C PRO A 8 -24.21 -8.90 19.87
N LYS A 9 -24.18 -8.53 18.58
CA LYS A 9 -22.92 -8.45 17.82
C LYS A 9 -22.02 -7.41 18.49
N ARG A 10 -21.01 -7.88 19.21
CA ARG A 10 -19.94 -7.05 19.76
C ARG A 10 -19.15 -6.45 18.61
N TYR A 11 -19.31 -5.15 18.38
CA TYR A 11 -18.37 -4.38 17.58
C TYR A 11 -17.07 -4.32 18.37
N PHE A 12 -16.01 -4.92 17.84
CA PHE A 12 -14.67 -4.79 18.41
C PHE A 12 -14.17 -3.37 18.10
N THR A 13 -14.45 -2.44 18.99
CA THR A 13 -13.75 -1.16 19.02
C THR A 13 -12.29 -1.45 19.35
N VAL A 14 -11.42 -1.31 18.36
CA VAL A 14 -9.96 -1.27 18.57
C VAL A 14 -9.67 -0.01 19.38
N MET A 15 -9.60 -0.12 20.70
CA MET A 15 -9.12 0.95 21.55
C MET A 15 -7.63 1.13 21.24
N SER A 16 -7.29 2.23 20.57
CA SER A 16 -5.92 2.71 20.48
C SER A 16 -5.38 2.87 21.89
N ASN A 17 -4.41 2.03 22.27
CA ASN A 17 -3.77 2.05 23.59
C ASN A 17 -3.34 3.50 23.90
N PRO A 18 -3.88 4.15 24.96
CA PRO A 18 -3.46 5.49 25.29
C PRO A 18 -1.96 5.46 25.61
N PRO A 19 -1.17 6.41 25.10
CA PRO A 19 0.27 6.42 25.34
C PRO A 19 0.51 6.44 26.85
N LEU A 20 1.31 5.49 27.35
CA LEU A 20 1.63 5.30 28.77
C LEU A 20 2.31 6.53 29.40
N PHE A 21 2.83 7.42 28.57
CA PHE A 21 3.39 8.72 28.96
C PHE A 21 2.81 9.82 28.06
N ARG A 22 2.18 10.83 28.68
CA ARG A 22 1.69 12.04 28.00
C ARG A 22 2.81 13.07 28.05
N ASP A 23 3.48 13.25 26.93
CA ASP A 23 4.44 14.33 26.77
C ASP A 23 3.74 15.70 27.02
N PRO A 24 4.18 16.48 28.02
CA PRO A 24 3.57 17.77 28.35
C PRO A 24 3.66 18.80 27.21
N TRP A 25 4.55 18.60 26.25
CA TRP A 25 4.74 19.48 25.10
C TRP A 25 4.03 19.01 23.84
N ALA A 26 3.35 17.86 23.84
CA ALA A 26 2.69 17.30 22.67
C ALA A 26 1.70 18.28 22.00
N LYS A 27 1.00 19.11 22.79
CA LYS A 27 0.09 20.15 22.27
C LYS A 27 0.85 21.27 21.56
N ARG A 28 2.06 21.61 22.03
CA ARG A 28 2.94 22.60 21.41
C ARG A 28 3.63 22.05 20.18
N GLU A 29 3.92 20.75 20.12
CA GLU A 29 4.54 20.11 18.94
C GLU A 29 3.53 19.63 17.89
N ALA A 30 2.23 19.71 18.20
CA ALA A 30 1.17 19.28 17.29
C ALA A 30 1.22 19.98 15.92
N TRP A 31 1.63 21.25 15.86
CA TRP A 31 1.74 21.99 14.59
C TRP A 31 2.81 21.40 13.66
N ARG A 32 3.85 20.74 14.20
CA ARG A 32 4.89 20.08 13.40
C ARG A 32 4.41 18.78 12.78
N LYS A 33 3.45 18.11 13.43
CA LYS A 33 2.84 16.88 12.95
C LYS A 33 1.70 17.18 11.97
N HIS A 34 2.01 17.93 10.92
CA HIS A 34 1.04 18.22 9.87
C HIS A 34 0.92 17.02 8.92
N PRO A 35 -0.29 16.57 8.55
CA PRO A 35 -0.50 15.41 7.67
C PRO A 35 0.16 15.55 6.28
N VAL A 36 0.40 16.78 5.82
CA VAL A 36 1.15 17.06 4.58
C VAL A 36 2.61 16.62 4.65
N PHE A 37 3.21 16.63 5.84
CA PHE A 37 4.59 16.16 6.07
C PHE A 37 4.64 14.71 6.55
N SER A 38 3.56 13.95 6.39
CA SER A 38 3.58 12.52 6.69
C SER A 38 4.55 11.79 5.75
N ASN A 39 5.29 10.82 6.28
CA ASN A 39 6.22 10.00 5.49
C ASN A 39 5.54 9.44 4.23
N ARG A 40 4.27 9.03 4.34
CA ARG A 40 3.49 8.51 3.22
C ARG A 40 3.28 9.54 2.10
N ALA A 41 2.99 10.80 2.45
CA ALA A 41 2.84 11.87 1.47
C ALA A 41 4.19 12.13 0.76
N MET A 42 5.28 12.20 1.52
CA MET A 42 6.64 12.34 0.96
C MET A 42 6.99 11.19 0.01
N PHE A 43 6.78 9.94 0.40
CA PHE A 43 7.04 8.78 -0.46
C PHE A 43 6.19 8.78 -1.73
N SER A 44 4.95 9.24 -1.67
CA SER A 44 4.10 9.35 -2.86
C SER A 44 4.53 10.45 -3.83
N SER A 45 5.15 11.53 -3.32
CA SER A 45 5.66 12.64 -4.14
C SER A 45 7.08 12.42 -4.67
N MET A 46 7.86 11.50 -4.08
CA MET A 46 9.25 11.25 -4.48
C MET A 46 9.37 10.74 -5.92
N PHE A 47 8.40 9.97 -6.41
CA PHE A 47 8.44 9.42 -7.76
C PHE A 47 7.12 9.67 -8.50
N PRO A 48 6.91 10.89 -9.04
CA PRO A 48 5.76 11.17 -9.87
C PRO A 48 5.79 10.22 -11.07
N GLY A 49 4.79 9.33 -11.15
CA GLY A 49 4.67 8.37 -12.26
C GLY A 49 5.34 7.01 -12.07
N PHE A 50 5.92 6.69 -10.91
CA PHE A 50 6.50 5.35 -10.67
C PHE A 50 5.51 4.21 -10.89
N GLY A 51 4.24 4.39 -10.49
CA GLY A 51 3.20 3.39 -10.74
C GLY A 51 2.98 3.11 -12.23
N ILE A 52 2.99 4.16 -13.07
CA ILE A 52 2.84 4.02 -14.53
C ILE A 52 4.07 3.35 -15.13
N ALA A 53 5.28 3.73 -14.68
CA ALA A 53 6.52 3.12 -15.13
C ALA A 53 6.57 1.62 -14.84
N VAL A 54 6.18 1.19 -13.64
CA VAL A 54 6.11 -0.22 -13.27
C VAL A 54 5.11 -0.98 -14.16
N VAL A 55 3.93 -0.39 -14.40
CA VAL A 55 2.91 -1.02 -15.26
C VAL A 55 3.40 -1.14 -16.71
N ALA A 56 3.98 -0.08 -17.27
CA ALA A 56 4.50 -0.11 -18.64
C ALA A 56 5.65 -1.11 -18.81
N PHE A 57 6.58 -1.14 -17.86
CA PHE A 57 7.70 -2.07 -17.87
C PHE A 57 7.24 -3.54 -17.75
N THR A 58 6.33 -3.83 -16.82
CA THR A 58 5.79 -5.18 -16.67
C THR A 58 5.03 -5.65 -17.91
N ALA A 59 4.22 -4.78 -18.52
CA ALA A 59 3.56 -5.08 -19.78
C ALA A 59 4.57 -5.40 -20.90
N TYR A 60 5.64 -4.60 -21.02
CA TYR A 60 6.70 -4.86 -21.99
C TYR A 60 7.38 -6.21 -21.76
N VAL A 61 7.79 -6.51 -20.52
CA VAL A 61 8.46 -7.77 -20.18
C VAL A 61 7.56 -8.97 -20.46
N VAL A 62 6.26 -8.88 -20.15
CA VAL A 62 5.30 -9.95 -20.47
C VAL A 62 5.22 -10.15 -21.98
N VAL A 63 5.04 -9.10 -22.76
CA VAL A 63 5.02 -9.19 -24.23
C VAL A 63 6.32 -9.84 -24.74
N ASP A 64 7.48 -9.37 -24.30
CA ASP A 64 8.78 -9.86 -24.77
C ASP A 64 9.02 -11.34 -24.42
N ASN A 65 8.66 -11.76 -23.19
CA ASN A 65 8.80 -13.14 -22.75
C ASN A 65 7.82 -14.10 -23.44
N PHE A 66 6.59 -13.65 -23.71
CA PHE A 66 5.61 -14.48 -24.41
C PHE A 66 5.91 -14.54 -25.92
N TYR A 67 6.31 -13.44 -26.56
CA TYR A 67 6.72 -13.42 -27.96
C TYR A 67 7.99 -14.24 -28.21
N SER A 68 8.99 -14.15 -27.33
CA SER A 68 10.23 -14.93 -27.43
C SER A 68 10.01 -16.44 -27.30
N LYS A 69 9.00 -16.87 -26.53
CA LYS A 69 8.62 -18.29 -26.42
C LYS A 69 7.84 -18.82 -27.62
N VAL A 70 7.16 -17.94 -28.35
CA VAL A 70 6.38 -18.30 -29.54
C VAL A 70 7.25 -18.34 -30.80
N GLN A 71 8.38 -17.63 -30.84
CA GLN A 71 9.33 -17.80 -31.93
C GLN A 71 10.03 -19.17 -31.83
N PRO A 72 9.94 -20.04 -32.86
CA PRO A 72 10.88 -21.15 -32.98
C PRO A 72 12.30 -20.58 -33.12
N PRO A 73 13.35 -21.25 -32.61
CA PRO A 73 14.70 -20.71 -32.62
C PRO A 73 15.08 -20.30 -34.04
N ALA A 74 15.20 -18.98 -34.26
CA ALA A 74 15.65 -18.44 -35.52
C ALA A 74 17.02 -19.04 -35.80
N GLN A 75 17.09 -19.82 -36.88
CA GLN A 75 18.23 -20.58 -37.35
C GLN A 75 19.52 -19.74 -37.20
N GLN A 76 20.39 -20.19 -36.30
CA GLN A 76 21.75 -19.65 -36.15
C GLN A 76 22.48 -19.93 -37.46
N LYS A 77 22.66 -18.89 -38.28
CA LYS A 77 23.42 -18.99 -39.53
C LYS A 77 24.91 -18.85 -39.18
N HIS A 78 25.62 -19.94 -39.45
CA HIS A 78 27.02 -20.22 -39.15
C HIS A 78 27.99 -19.40 -40.02
#